data_AF-A0A973D291-F1
#
_entry.id   AF-A0A973D291-F1
#
_cell.length_a   1.000
_cell.length_b   1.000
_cell.length_c   1.000
_cell.angle_alpha   90.00
_cell.angle_beta   90.00
_cell.angle_gamma   90.00
#
_symmetry.space_group_name_H-M   'P 1'
#
loop_
_entity.id
_entity.type
_entity.pdbx_description
1 polymer ?
#
loop_
_entity_poly.entity_id
_entity_poly.type
_entity_poly.pdbx_seq_one_letter_code
_entity_poly.pdbx_strand_id
1 'polypeptide(L)'
;GYYDIRFVGKTPSGKEIRTKVVGQGDPGYGSTSKMLGQVGACLALDKELLADKEGGFWTTSTLLGDRLIERLEKDAQLKFEVLS
;
A
#
# COMPACT_ATOMS: atom_id res chain seq x y z
N GLY A 1 2.32 4.91 18.42
CA GLY A 1 3.47 4.35 17.69
C GLY A 1 3.61 5.05 16.36
N TYR A 2 4.78 5.01 15.76
CA TYR A 2 5.06 5.54 14.42
C TYR A 2 6.19 4.71 13.80
N TYR A 3 6.20 4.58 12.47
CA TYR A 3 7.31 4.00 11.75
C TYR A 3 7.63 4.79 10.47
N ASP A 4 8.90 4.74 10.09
CA ASP A 4 9.44 5.26 8.84
C ASP A 4 10.34 4.18 8.24
N ILE A 5 9.88 3.57 7.14
CA ILE A 5 10.60 2.52 6.43
C ILE A 5 11.17 3.12 5.15
N ARG A 6 12.48 2.96 4.95
CA ARG A 6 13.21 3.42 3.77
C ARG A 6 13.59 2.22 2.90
N PHE A 7 13.33 2.33 1.60
CA PHE A 7 13.77 1.37 0.61
C PHE A 7 14.79 2.05 -0.31
N VAL A 8 15.90 1.35 -0.58
CA VAL A 8 16.95 1.82 -1.47
C VAL A 8 17.20 0.73 -2.51
N GLY A 9 17.00 1.06 -3.78
CA GLY A 9 17.24 0.19 -4.92
C GLY A 9 18.34 0.74 -5.80
N LYS A 10 19.18 -0.14 -6.38
CA LYS A 10 20.25 0.24 -7.31
C LYS A 10 20.16 -0.59 -8.58
N THR A 11 20.22 0.07 -9.74
CA THR A 11 20.24 -0.59 -11.05
C THR A 11 21.64 -1.09 -11.39
N PRO A 12 21.78 -2.03 -12.36
CA PRO A 12 23.10 -2.43 -12.88
C PRO A 12 23.92 -1.26 -13.45
N SER A 13 23.27 -0.23 -13.98
CA SER A 13 23.92 1.00 -14.48
C SER A 13 24.33 1.98 -13.37
N GLY A 14 24.09 1.64 -12.10
CA GLY A 14 24.47 2.45 -10.95
C GLY A 14 23.48 3.54 -10.56
N LYS A 15 22.33 3.65 -11.24
CA LYS A 15 21.26 4.57 -10.81
C LYS A 15 20.64 4.07 -9.51
N GLU A 16 20.34 4.99 -8.61
CA GLU A 16 19.72 4.69 -7.33
C GLU A 16 18.28 5.22 -7.32
N ILE A 17 17.38 4.47 -6.69
CA ILE A 17 16.04 4.91 -6.33
C ILE A 17 15.87 4.80 -4.83
N ARG A 18 15.33 5.84 -4.20
CA ARG A 18 14.96 5.85 -2.79
C ARG A 18 13.49 6.08 -2.64
N THR A 19 12.83 5.22 -1.88
CA THR A 19 11.43 5.42 -1.50
C THR A 19 11.26 5.28 0.00
N LYS A 20 10.14 5.79 0.52
CA LYS A 20 9.79 5.61 1.92
C LYS A 20 8.30 5.35 2.10
N VAL A 21 7.99 4.66 3.20
CA VAL A 21 6.63 4.47 3.70
C VAL A 21 6.61 4.85 5.17
N VAL A 22 5.74 5.80 5.51
CA VAL A 22 5.51 6.20 6.90
C VAL A 22 4.09 5.81 7.32
N GLY A 23 3.89 5.54 8.61
CA GLY A 23 2.57 5.21 9.13
C GLY A 23 2.39 5.52 10.61
N GLN A 24 1.16 5.90 10.97
CA GLN A 24 0.76 6.16 12.36
C GLN A 24 0.15 4.91 13.01
N GLY A 25 0.66 4.56 14.19
CA GLY A 25 0.40 3.30 14.88
C GLY A 25 1.67 2.49 15.04
N ASP A 26 1.62 1.42 15.83
CA ASP A 26 2.69 0.42 15.80
C ASP A 26 2.61 -0.36 14.47
N PRO A 27 3.76 -0.77 13.90
CA PRO A 27 3.80 -1.51 12.65
C PRO A 27 3.26 -2.94 12.77
N GLY A 28 3.07 -3.46 13.99
CA GLY A 28 2.57 -4.81 14.23
C GLY A 28 1.05 -4.91 14.02
N TYR A 29 0.29 -4.23 14.87
CA TYR A 29 -1.17 -4.26 14.88
C TYR A 29 -1.80 -2.95 14.41
N GLY A 30 -1.39 -1.81 14.97
CA GLY A 30 -2.07 -0.53 14.75
C GLY A 30 -2.14 -0.09 13.29
N SER A 31 -1.05 -0.26 12.53
CA SER A 31 -1.05 0.05 11.10
C SER A 31 -1.62 -1.10 10.26
N THR A 32 -1.25 -2.35 10.58
CA THR A 32 -1.69 -3.55 9.85
C THR A 32 -3.21 -3.71 9.86
N SER A 33 -3.86 -3.46 11.00
CA SER A 33 -5.33 -3.52 11.11
C SER A 33 -6.02 -2.49 10.21
N LYS A 34 -5.46 -1.27 10.09
CA LYS A 34 -5.96 -0.26 9.15
C LYS A 34 -5.74 -0.68 7.70
N MET A 35 -4.59 -1.29 7.37
CA MET A 35 -4.34 -1.83 6.03
C MET A 35 -5.39 -2.88 5.65
N LEU A 36 -5.66 -3.83 6.55
CA LEU A 36 -6.71 -4.85 6.36
C LEU A 36 -8.11 -4.22 6.20
N GLY A 37 -8.42 -3.20 7.01
CA GLY A 37 -9.67 -2.46 6.91
C GLY A 37 -9.86 -1.82 5.53
N GLN A 38 -8.81 -1.17 4.99
CA GLN A 38 -8.89 -0.56 3.66
C GLN A 38 -8.94 -1.58 2.53
N VAL A 39 -8.31 -2.75 2.66
CA VAL A 39 -8.51 -3.86 1.71
C VAL A 39 -9.99 -4.29 1.67
N GLY A 40 -10.61 -4.46 2.84
CA GLY A 40 -12.05 -4.76 2.91
C GLY A 40 -12.92 -3.66 2.28
N ALA A 41 -12.55 -2.39 2.50
CA ALA A 41 -13.24 -1.26 1.89
C ALA A 41 -13.11 -1.25 0.36
N CYS A 42 -11.93 -1.54 -0.20
CA CYS A 42 -11.78 -1.68 -1.64
C CYS A 42 -12.70 -2.76 -2.20
N LEU A 43 -12.69 -3.95 -1.60
CA LEU A 43 -13.49 -5.09 -2.07
C LEU A 43 -15.00 -4.81 -2.02
N ALA A 44 -15.46 -4.07 -1.00
CA ALA A 44 -16.88 -3.77 -0.83
C ALA A 44 -17.36 -2.60 -1.71
N LEU A 45 -16.53 -1.59 -1.91
CA LEU A 45 -16.94 -0.30 -2.46
C LEU A 45 -16.44 -0.05 -3.89
N ASP A 46 -15.30 -0.62 -4.29
CA ASP A 46 -14.64 -0.34 -5.56
C ASP A 46 -14.84 -1.52 -6.55
N LYS A 47 -16.11 -1.88 -6.78
CA LYS A 47 -16.50 -3.07 -7.55
C LYS A 47 -16.03 -3.04 -9.01
N GLU A 48 -15.81 -1.85 -9.55
CA GLU A 48 -15.27 -1.65 -10.89
C GLU A 48 -13.87 -2.25 -11.06
N LEU A 49 -13.08 -2.34 -9.98
CA LEU A 49 -11.75 -2.96 -10.00
C LEU A 49 -11.82 -4.49 -10.11
N LEU A 50 -12.98 -5.07 -9.80
CA LEU A 50 -13.21 -6.51 -9.74
C LEU A 50 -13.97 -7.01 -10.98
N ALA A 51 -14.47 -6.12 -11.83
CA ALA A 51 -15.40 -6.46 -12.91
C ALA A 51 -14.79 -7.42 -13.96
N ASP A 52 -13.49 -7.37 -14.17
CA ASP A 52 -12.73 -8.21 -15.11
C ASP A 52 -11.85 -9.26 -14.40
N LYS A 53 -12.02 -9.44 -13.09
CA LYS A 53 -11.19 -10.34 -12.28
C LYS A 53 -11.94 -11.62 -11.97
N GLU A 54 -11.36 -12.75 -12.39
CA GLU A 54 -11.85 -14.06 -11.99
C GLU A 54 -11.54 -14.36 -10.51
N GLY A 55 -12.24 -15.35 -9.95
CA GLY A 55 -11.96 -15.85 -8.61
C GLY A 55 -10.54 -16.42 -8.50
N GLY A 56 -10.00 -16.46 -7.27
CA GLY A 56 -8.68 -17.03 -7.03
C GLY A 56 -7.96 -16.39 -5.84
N PHE A 57 -6.65 -16.65 -5.76
CA PHE A 57 -5.77 -16.08 -4.76
C PHE A 57 -5.03 -14.88 -5.33
N TRP A 58 -5.41 -13.70 -4.86
CA TRP A 58 -4.85 -12.44 -5.31
C TRP A 58 -3.98 -11.79 -4.24
N THR A 59 -2.96 -11.07 -4.68
CA THR A 59 -2.25 -10.12 -3.81
C THR A 59 -2.90 -8.75 -3.92
N THR A 60 -2.82 -7.94 -2.86
CA THR A 60 -3.33 -6.57 -2.88
C THR A 60 -2.72 -5.73 -4.02
N SER A 61 -1.45 -5.97 -4.34
CA SER A 61 -0.75 -5.30 -5.45
C SER A 61 -1.34 -5.59 -6.82
N THR A 62 -1.86 -6.80 -7.06
CA THR A 62 -2.37 -7.21 -8.37
C THR A 62 -3.88 -7.02 -8.51
N LEU A 63 -4.62 -7.08 -7.40
CA LEU A 63 -6.07 -6.90 -7.40
C LEU A 63 -6.50 -5.44 -7.19
N LEU A 64 -5.86 -4.73 -6.26
CA LEU A 64 -6.33 -3.42 -5.80
C LEU A 64 -5.41 -2.28 -6.28
N GLY A 65 -4.11 -2.57 -6.45
CA GLY A 65 -3.14 -1.63 -7.00
C GLY A 65 -3.18 -0.25 -6.35
N ASP A 66 -3.18 0.78 -7.19
CA ASP A 66 -3.11 2.19 -6.75
C ASP A 66 -4.34 2.62 -5.93
N ARG A 67 -5.52 2.03 -6.15
CA ARG A 67 -6.72 2.35 -5.36
C ARG A 67 -6.50 2.09 -3.87
N LEU A 68 -5.80 0.99 -3.54
CA LEU A 68 -5.48 0.72 -2.14
C LEU A 68 -4.52 1.76 -1.58
N ILE A 69 -3.52 2.20 -2.35
CA ILE A 69 -2.59 3.24 -1.93
C ILE A 69 -3.36 4.54 -1.62
N GLU A 70 -4.24 4.98 -2.52
CA GLU A 70 -5.06 6.18 -2.34
C GLU A 70 -5.86 6.14 -1.02
N ARG A 71 -6.51 5.01 -0.72
CA ARG A 71 -7.26 4.83 0.53
C ARG A 71 -6.36 4.78 1.75
N LEU A 72 -5.21 4.14 1.65
CA LEU A 72 -4.27 4.07 2.78
C LEU A 72 -3.74 5.48 3.14
N GLU A 73 -3.49 6.30 2.14
CA GLU A 73 -3.05 7.69 2.35
C GLU A 73 -4.17 8.56 2.91
N LYS A 74 -5.36 8.46 2.32
CA LYS A 74 -6.51 9.28 2.71
C LYS A 74 -7.08 8.92 4.07
N ASP A 75 -7.25 7.62 4.34
CA ASP A 75 -8.11 7.13 5.41
C ASP A 75 -7.36 6.27 6.46
N ALA A 76 -6.10 5.88 6.21
CA ALA A 76 -5.34 5.03 7.14
C ALA A 76 -4.08 5.69 7.74
N GLN A 77 -3.77 6.94 7.37
CA GLN A 77 -2.60 7.69 7.88
C GLN A 77 -1.27 7.00 7.54
N LEU A 78 -1.22 6.38 6.36
CA LEU A 78 0.04 5.95 5.74
C LEU A 78 0.44 7.00 4.70
N LYS A 79 1.70 7.01 4.30
CA LYS A 79 2.14 7.84 3.17
C LYS A 79 3.27 7.16 2.43
N PHE A 80 3.20 7.18 1.10
CA PHE A 80 4.15 6.53 0.20
C PHE A 80 4.84 7.61 -0.63
N GLU A 81 6.18 7.66 -0.61
CA GLU A 81 6.93 8.75 -1.26
C GLU A 81 8.15 8.23 -2.01
N VAL A 82 8.35 8.71 -3.24
CA VAL A 82 9.61 8.61 -3.98
C VAL A 82 10.47 9.82 -3.61
N LEU A 83 11.73 9.59 -3.24
CA LEU A 83 12.63 10.60 -2.72
C LEU A 83 13.70 11.05 -3.72
N SER A 84 14.22 10.11 -4.50
CA SER A 84 15.26 10.31 -5.53
C SER A 84 15.33 9.13 -6.46
#